data_AF-A0AA38XCQ8-F1
#
_entry.id   AF-A0AA38XCQ8-F1
#
_cell.length_a   1.000
_cell.length_b   1.000
_cell.length_c   1.000
_cell.angle_alpha   90.00
_cell.angle_beta   90.00
_cell.angle_gamma   90.00
#
_symmetry.space_group_name_H-M   'P 1'
#
loop_
_entity.id
_entity.type
_entity.pdbx_description
1 polymer ?
#
loop_
_entity_poly.entity_id
_entity_poly.type
_entity_poly.pdbx_seq_one_letter_code
_entity_poly.pdbx_strand_id
1 'polypeptide(L)'
;MKLYRVVFATLSVVGFCLAADQDVLTILKQQSDISTFIGILEQFDDLVNILNQGTFSVLVPNNEALAAFTNDNPELSNDTNAVRALLEYHIANGTHPSATFGLQPLFVPTLLTNPNYTNVTGGQVVEFAAVNNRSTVVTGVRATSQLVEADIFYLGGLIHVIDSVLTIPISFPATITKAGLTDLVALLNKGGFLTPSSPAVNIVNSLSDLTVFGPNSSQYSASFTGWNGLDNTDLLSILQYSISKGPVLYSSEFKNDTKIPTLDGIPATMYEVDGQFYVDTSLITTRDFLTSNGVLQILDSPMNPNTTGQLPLSSPGSHSGSGSKGLSTAAAAGIGIAIGALILGGALGVALYLRIKRRRRNNFSELGGGQTRDPPPRYELDTKGITEGAVNARELPRSHTFQIEHPVKPPSPLEIDGQERSRISVTIHGSPPRHLGFQARF
;
A
#
# COMPACT_ATOMS: atom_id res chain seq x y z
N MET A 1 26.00 -40.10 25.99
CA MET A 1 25.72 -38.65 25.85
C MET A 1 25.31 -38.20 24.43
N LYS A 2 24.65 -39.04 23.60
CA LYS A 2 24.20 -38.64 22.25
C LYS A 2 22.74 -38.98 21.91
N LEU A 3 21.90 -39.30 22.91
CA LEU A 3 20.47 -39.61 22.68
C LEU A 3 19.48 -38.55 23.21
N TYR A 4 19.94 -37.56 24.00
CA TYR A 4 19.05 -36.56 24.62
C TYR A 4 18.82 -35.28 23.78
N ARG A 5 19.51 -35.12 22.64
CA ARG A 5 19.38 -33.91 21.78
C ARG A 5 18.36 -34.03 20.66
N VAL A 6 17.89 -35.23 20.34
CA VAL A 6 16.89 -35.44 19.27
C VAL A 6 15.46 -35.42 19.81
N VAL A 7 15.26 -35.68 21.11
CA VAL A 7 13.92 -35.65 21.75
C VAL A 7 13.42 -34.23 22.03
N PHE A 8 14.32 -33.23 22.12
CA PHE A 8 13.92 -31.83 22.32
C PHE A 8 13.48 -31.12 21.02
N ALA A 9 13.87 -31.61 19.84
CA ALA A 9 13.46 -31.02 18.56
C ALA A 9 12.08 -31.51 18.08
N THR A 10 11.62 -32.67 18.57
CA THR A 10 10.29 -33.21 18.23
C THR A 10 9.19 -32.79 19.20
N LEU A 11 9.52 -32.31 20.42
CA LEU A 11 8.52 -31.79 21.36
C LEU A 11 8.11 -30.34 21.06
N SER A 12 8.96 -29.54 20.40
CA SER A 12 8.60 -28.17 20.01
C SER A 12 7.68 -28.12 18.79
N VAL A 13 7.67 -29.12 17.91
CA VAL A 13 6.78 -29.13 16.73
C VAL A 13 5.34 -29.52 17.09
N VAL A 14 5.13 -30.29 18.16
CA VAL A 14 3.78 -30.67 18.62
C VAL A 14 3.09 -29.56 19.42
N GLY A 15 3.86 -28.66 20.06
CA GLY A 15 3.30 -27.47 20.72
C GLY A 15 2.85 -26.37 19.74
N PHE A 16 3.58 -26.19 18.62
CA PHE A 16 3.26 -25.15 17.63
C PHE A 16 2.03 -25.44 16.78
N CYS A 17 1.64 -26.72 16.61
CA CYS A 17 0.40 -27.05 15.89
C CYS A 17 -0.88 -26.77 16.70
N LEU A 18 -0.79 -26.63 18.02
CA LEU A 18 -1.96 -26.34 18.88
C LEU A 18 -2.21 -24.84 19.08
N ALA A 19 -1.19 -23.99 18.92
CA ALA A 19 -1.33 -22.53 19.06
C ALA A 19 -2.15 -21.89 17.90
N ALA A 20 -2.11 -22.47 16.70
CA ALA A 20 -2.76 -21.89 15.53
C ALA A 20 -4.31 -21.97 15.51
N ASP A 21 -4.92 -22.71 16.45
CA ASP A 21 -6.38 -22.85 16.60
C ASP A 21 -6.93 -22.07 17.81
N GLN A 22 -6.07 -21.33 18.53
CA GLN A 22 -6.47 -20.54 19.70
C GLN A 22 -6.79 -19.10 19.33
N ASP A 23 -7.77 -18.52 20.03
CA ASP A 23 -8.15 -17.12 19.84
C ASP A 23 -6.99 -16.16 20.18
N VAL A 24 -7.08 -14.93 19.65
CA VAL A 24 -6.01 -13.93 19.78
C VAL A 24 -5.67 -13.64 21.25
N LEU A 25 -6.68 -13.54 22.12
CA LEU A 25 -6.47 -13.23 23.54
C LEU A 25 -5.79 -14.38 24.29
N THR A 26 -6.10 -15.64 23.96
CA THR A 26 -5.48 -16.82 24.58
C THR A 26 -3.99 -16.87 24.28
N ILE A 27 -3.60 -16.57 23.02
CA ILE A 27 -2.18 -16.52 22.64
C ILE A 27 -1.49 -15.32 23.28
N LEU A 28 -2.09 -14.12 23.21
CA LEU A 28 -1.49 -12.93 23.80
C LEU A 28 -1.30 -13.08 25.31
N LYS A 29 -2.26 -13.66 26.04
CA LYS A 29 -2.18 -13.85 27.51
C LYS A 29 -1.06 -14.77 27.98
N GLN A 30 -0.45 -15.55 27.08
CA GLN A 30 0.72 -16.36 27.41
C GLN A 30 2.01 -15.53 27.50
N GLN A 31 1.98 -14.29 27.03
CA GLN A 31 3.14 -13.40 26.96
C GLN A 31 3.05 -12.34 28.06
N SER A 32 3.95 -12.39 29.04
CA SER A 32 3.99 -11.42 30.15
C SER A 32 4.33 -10.00 29.69
N ASP A 33 5.14 -9.90 28.63
CA ASP A 33 5.81 -8.68 28.21
C ASP A 33 4.93 -7.75 27.38
N ILE A 34 3.68 -8.15 27.12
CA ILE A 34 2.66 -7.40 26.37
C ILE A 34 1.34 -7.25 27.12
N SER A 35 1.32 -7.58 28.42
CA SER A 35 0.11 -7.59 29.25
C SER A 35 -0.63 -6.25 29.29
N THR A 36 0.06 -5.11 29.19
CA THR A 36 -0.56 -3.79 29.13
C THR A 36 -1.36 -3.60 27.83
N PHE A 37 -0.82 -4.03 26.69
CA PHE A 37 -1.53 -3.96 25.41
C PHE A 37 -2.81 -4.82 25.43
N ILE A 38 -2.73 -6.02 26.03
CA ILE A 38 -3.90 -6.91 26.18
C ILE A 38 -5.01 -6.22 26.96
N GLY A 39 -4.68 -5.60 28.10
CA GLY A 39 -5.66 -4.89 28.92
C GLY A 39 -6.32 -3.71 28.19
N ILE A 40 -5.65 -3.12 27.19
CA ILE A 40 -6.25 -2.10 26.32
C ILE A 40 -7.14 -2.75 25.26
N LEU A 41 -6.65 -3.80 24.58
CA LEU A 41 -7.39 -4.49 23.52
C LEU A 41 -8.70 -5.11 24.04
N GLU A 42 -8.72 -5.63 25.26
CA GLU A 42 -9.92 -6.19 25.91
C GLU A 42 -11.03 -5.16 26.15
N GLN A 43 -10.74 -3.87 26.07
CA GLN A 43 -11.77 -2.82 26.15
C GLN A 43 -12.55 -2.67 24.83
N PHE A 44 -12.10 -3.31 23.76
CA PHE A 44 -12.66 -3.21 22.41
C PHE A 44 -13.02 -4.60 21.87
N ASP A 45 -14.12 -5.17 22.40
CA ASP A 45 -14.62 -6.50 22.02
C ASP A 45 -14.83 -6.67 20.50
N ASP A 46 -15.22 -5.60 19.82
CA ASP A 46 -15.41 -5.60 18.37
C ASP A 46 -14.08 -5.77 17.61
N LEU A 47 -12.99 -5.14 18.06
CA LEU A 47 -11.65 -5.35 17.49
C LEU A 47 -11.16 -6.78 17.74
N VAL A 48 -11.38 -7.32 18.94
CA VAL A 48 -11.06 -8.73 19.24
C VAL A 48 -11.81 -9.68 18.29
N ASN A 49 -13.10 -9.42 18.04
CA ASN A 49 -13.90 -10.20 17.11
C ASN A 49 -13.38 -10.10 15.67
N ILE A 50 -13.03 -8.90 15.20
CA ILE A 50 -12.42 -8.69 13.89
C ILE A 50 -11.13 -9.51 13.77
N LEU A 51 -10.24 -9.39 14.75
CA LEU A 51 -8.94 -10.09 14.77
C LEU A 51 -9.10 -11.61 14.69
N ASN A 52 -10.11 -12.19 15.33
CA ASN A 52 -10.34 -13.64 15.30
C ASN A 52 -10.95 -14.15 13.97
N GLN A 53 -11.64 -13.29 13.21
CA GLN A 53 -12.33 -13.67 11.97
C GLN A 53 -11.48 -13.43 10.71
N GLY A 54 -10.65 -12.39 10.74
CA GLY A 54 -9.85 -11.97 9.58
C GLY A 54 -8.48 -12.63 9.47
N THR A 55 -7.62 -11.98 8.68
CA THR A 55 -6.21 -12.35 8.49
C THR A 55 -5.37 -11.10 8.69
N PHE A 56 -4.59 -11.04 9.76
CA PHE A 56 -3.86 -9.83 10.14
C PHE A 56 -2.44 -10.14 10.62
N SER A 57 -1.64 -9.09 10.61
CA SER A 57 -0.34 -9.02 11.29
C SER A 57 -0.50 -7.97 12.38
N VAL A 58 -0.63 -8.44 13.62
CA VAL A 58 -0.83 -7.58 14.80
C VAL A 58 0.54 -7.18 15.32
N LEU A 59 0.81 -5.89 15.31
CA LEU A 59 2.05 -5.28 15.76
C LEU A 59 1.85 -4.87 17.21
N VAL A 60 2.44 -5.59 18.16
CA VAL A 60 2.14 -5.41 19.59
C VAL A 60 3.32 -4.73 20.28
N PRO A 61 3.18 -3.47 20.74
CA PRO A 61 4.23 -2.83 21.53
C PRO A 61 4.39 -3.59 22.85
N ASN A 62 5.64 -3.83 23.26
CA ASN A 62 5.93 -4.39 24.57
C ASN A 62 5.57 -3.39 25.69
N ASN A 63 5.53 -3.87 26.93
CA ASN A 63 5.13 -3.06 28.08
C ASN A 63 6.06 -1.84 28.30
N GLU A 64 7.34 -1.97 27.99
CA GLU A 64 8.31 -0.87 28.10
C GLU A 64 8.01 0.24 27.08
N ALA A 65 7.76 -0.14 25.83
CA ALA A 65 7.36 0.75 24.75
C ALA A 65 6.08 1.52 25.07
N LEU A 66 5.07 0.81 25.58
CA LEU A 66 3.79 1.39 25.90
C LEU A 66 3.88 2.32 27.12
N ALA A 67 4.66 1.95 28.14
CA ALA A 67 4.93 2.82 29.29
C ALA A 67 5.66 4.11 28.88
N ALA A 68 6.68 4.01 28.02
CA ALA A 68 7.38 5.17 27.48
C ALA A 68 6.42 6.08 26.70
N PHE A 69 5.62 5.50 25.80
CA PHE A 69 4.64 6.25 25.01
C PHE A 69 3.59 6.96 25.89
N THR A 70 3.04 6.29 26.90
CA THR A 70 2.06 6.89 27.82
C THR A 70 2.65 8.04 28.64
N ASN A 71 3.92 7.94 29.06
CA ASN A 71 4.59 9.02 29.78
C ASN A 71 4.77 10.27 28.91
N ASP A 72 5.07 10.07 27.63
CA ASP A 72 5.27 11.16 26.66
C ASP A 72 3.95 11.78 26.17
N ASN A 73 2.84 11.04 26.27
CA ASN A 73 1.51 11.43 25.76
C ASN A 73 0.40 11.16 26.81
N PRO A 74 0.46 11.78 28.01
CA PRO A 74 -0.46 11.48 29.11
C PRO A 74 -1.93 11.76 28.79
N GLU A 75 -2.20 12.66 27.84
CA GLU A 75 -3.53 13.03 27.38
C GLU A 75 -4.23 11.91 26.59
N LEU A 76 -3.48 11.06 25.88
CA LEU A 76 -4.05 10.02 25.02
C LEU A 76 -4.76 8.92 25.80
N SER A 77 -4.32 8.65 27.03
CA SER A 77 -4.89 7.60 27.89
C SER A 77 -6.37 7.83 28.22
N ASN A 78 -6.86 9.09 28.12
CA ASN A 78 -8.24 9.44 28.39
C ASN A 78 -9.09 9.62 27.11
N ASP A 79 -8.47 9.53 25.92
CA ASP A 79 -9.16 9.64 24.64
C ASP A 79 -9.38 8.26 24.04
N THR A 80 -10.56 7.68 24.31
CA THR A 80 -10.94 6.36 23.79
C THR A 80 -10.90 6.28 22.26
N ASN A 81 -11.19 7.38 21.55
CA ASN A 81 -11.12 7.39 20.08
C ASN A 81 -9.67 7.35 19.61
N ALA A 82 -8.77 8.08 20.27
CA ALA A 82 -7.35 8.05 19.95
C ALA A 82 -6.71 6.70 20.29
N VAL A 83 -7.06 6.11 21.44
CA VAL A 83 -6.61 4.76 21.82
C VAL A 83 -7.10 3.74 20.80
N ARG A 84 -8.36 3.81 20.37
CA ARG A 84 -8.90 2.93 19.34
C ARG A 84 -8.17 3.10 18.00
N ALA A 85 -7.97 4.34 17.55
CA ALA A 85 -7.24 4.63 16.32
C ALA A 85 -5.81 4.09 16.36
N LEU A 86 -5.16 4.18 17.53
CA LEU A 86 -3.84 3.60 17.75
C LEU A 86 -3.87 2.08 17.63
N LEU A 87 -4.82 1.39 18.26
CA LEU A 87 -4.98 -0.07 18.11
C LEU A 87 -5.22 -0.47 16.65
N GLU A 88 -6.13 0.22 15.95
CA GLU A 88 -6.43 -0.04 14.54
C GLU A 88 -5.19 0.14 13.65
N TYR A 89 -4.33 1.11 13.97
CA TYR A 89 -3.07 1.34 13.26
C TYR A 89 -2.01 0.26 13.53
N HIS A 90 -2.07 -0.42 14.67
CA HIS A 90 -1.22 -1.56 15.01
C HIS A 90 -1.69 -2.88 14.36
N ILE A 91 -2.79 -2.86 13.61
CA ILE A 91 -3.34 -4.06 12.97
C ILE A 91 -3.21 -3.93 11.45
N ALA A 92 -2.18 -4.55 10.89
CA ALA A 92 -1.92 -4.56 9.45
C ALA A 92 -2.73 -5.67 8.75
N ASN A 93 -3.33 -5.36 7.60
CA ASN A 93 -4.11 -6.30 6.81
C ASN A 93 -3.24 -7.39 6.19
N GLY A 94 -3.67 -8.65 6.30
CA GLY A 94 -2.96 -9.82 5.78
C GLY A 94 -1.92 -10.37 6.74
N THR A 95 -1.38 -11.54 6.41
CA THR A 95 -0.33 -12.21 7.20
C THR A 95 1.02 -12.00 6.56
N HIS A 96 1.90 -11.24 7.22
CA HIS A 96 3.21 -10.84 6.74
C HIS A 96 4.28 -11.42 7.67
N PRO A 97 4.95 -12.52 7.27
CA PRO A 97 6.03 -13.10 8.06
C PRO A 97 7.22 -12.15 8.17
N SER A 98 7.93 -12.17 9.29
CA SER A 98 9.10 -11.31 9.50
C SER A 98 10.20 -11.52 8.45
N ALA A 99 10.26 -12.72 7.87
CA ALA A 99 11.18 -13.09 6.80
C ALA A 99 10.94 -12.33 5.48
N THR A 100 9.77 -11.72 5.28
CA THR A 100 9.48 -10.89 4.10
C THR A 100 9.90 -9.43 4.29
N PHE A 101 10.22 -9.03 5.52
CA PHE A 101 10.51 -7.63 5.85
C PHE A 101 11.87 -7.25 5.25
N GLY A 102 11.90 -6.16 4.49
CA GLY A 102 13.13 -5.64 3.91
C GLY A 102 13.68 -6.39 2.69
N LEU A 103 12.98 -7.40 2.16
CA LEU A 103 13.27 -7.91 0.82
C LEU A 103 13.04 -6.83 -0.23
N GLN A 104 11.94 -6.10 -0.09
CA GLN A 104 11.58 -4.88 -0.79
C GLN A 104 10.72 -4.04 0.17
N PRO A 105 10.63 -2.71 -0.02
CA PRO A 105 9.66 -1.89 0.71
C PRO A 105 8.25 -2.48 0.51
N LEU A 106 7.52 -2.68 1.59
CA LEU A 106 6.16 -3.24 1.57
C LEU A 106 5.23 -2.36 2.38
N PHE A 107 4.31 -1.69 1.70
CA PHE A 107 3.31 -0.82 2.32
C PHE A 107 2.01 -1.60 2.51
N VAL A 108 1.56 -1.69 3.76
CA VAL A 108 0.40 -2.51 4.14
C VAL A 108 -0.66 -1.62 4.78
N PRO A 109 -1.89 -1.57 4.21
CA PRO A 109 -3.01 -0.90 4.86
C PRO A 109 -3.33 -1.53 6.22
N THR A 110 -3.62 -0.68 7.19
CA THR A 110 -4.04 -1.07 8.54
C THR A 110 -5.56 -1.06 8.66
N LEU A 111 -6.09 -1.36 9.86
CA LEU A 111 -7.51 -1.17 10.14
C LEU A 111 -7.86 0.31 10.40
N LEU A 112 -6.90 1.21 10.50
CA LEU A 112 -7.16 2.62 10.74
C LEU A 112 -7.75 3.25 9.48
N THR A 113 -9.06 3.49 9.48
CA THR A 113 -9.79 4.17 8.38
C THR A 113 -10.54 5.42 8.84
N ASN A 114 -10.40 5.81 10.10
CA ASN A 114 -11.13 6.94 10.66
C ASN A 114 -10.64 8.28 10.04
N PRO A 115 -11.53 9.09 9.43
CA PRO A 115 -11.17 10.33 8.74
C PRO A 115 -10.52 11.39 9.63
N ASN A 116 -10.67 11.30 10.95
CA ASN A 116 -9.98 12.19 11.89
C ASN A 116 -8.47 11.93 11.95
N TYR A 117 -8.01 10.74 11.55
CA TYR A 117 -6.61 10.32 11.64
C TYR A 117 -5.99 10.00 10.28
N THR A 118 -6.80 9.60 9.29
CA THR A 118 -6.32 9.29 7.95
C THR A 118 -7.32 9.68 6.86
N ASN A 119 -6.80 10.12 5.73
CA ASN A 119 -7.52 10.41 4.50
C ASN A 119 -6.83 9.70 3.33
N VAL A 120 -6.46 8.44 3.55
CA VAL A 120 -5.94 7.52 2.53
C VAL A 120 -7.00 6.47 2.24
N THR A 121 -7.33 6.31 0.96
CA THR A 121 -8.26 5.31 0.46
C THR A 121 -7.78 3.91 0.81
N GLY A 122 -8.61 3.15 1.53
CA GLY A 122 -8.27 1.83 2.03
C GLY A 122 -7.61 1.82 3.41
N GLY A 123 -7.41 3.00 4.03
CA GLY A 123 -6.87 3.15 5.37
C GLY A 123 -5.40 3.56 5.39
N GLN A 124 -4.94 3.95 6.57
CA GLN A 124 -3.55 4.34 6.79
C GLN A 124 -2.61 3.13 6.64
N VAL A 125 -1.40 3.35 6.16
CA VAL A 125 -0.44 2.28 5.88
C VAL A 125 0.71 2.25 6.89
N VAL A 126 1.31 1.08 7.06
CA VAL A 126 2.64 0.89 7.67
C VAL A 126 3.60 0.36 6.62
N GLU A 127 4.88 0.68 6.75
CA GLU A 127 5.93 0.12 5.91
C GLU A 127 6.65 -1.02 6.65
N PHE A 128 6.68 -2.22 6.06
CA PHE A 128 7.55 -3.30 6.50
C PHE A 128 8.87 -3.24 5.73
N ALA A 129 9.94 -2.96 6.46
CA ALA A 129 11.27 -2.72 5.91
C ALA A 129 12.35 -3.47 6.70
N ALA A 130 13.59 -3.36 6.24
CA ALA A 130 14.76 -3.69 7.05
C ALA A 130 15.63 -2.46 7.21
N VAL A 131 15.82 -2.03 8.45
CA VAL A 131 16.73 -0.95 8.81
C VAL A 131 17.92 -1.58 9.53
N ASN A 132 19.14 -1.31 9.05
CA ASN A 132 20.37 -1.90 9.61
C ASN A 132 20.33 -3.44 9.72
N ASN A 133 19.78 -4.13 8.70
CA ASN A 133 19.58 -5.58 8.66
C ASN A 133 18.67 -6.15 9.75
N ARG A 134 17.78 -5.33 10.33
CA ARG A 134 16.74 -5.76 11.28
C ARG A 134 15.35 -5.51 10.72
N SER A 135 14.48 -6.51 10.80
CA SER A 135 13.06 -6.36 10.47
C SER A 135 12.47 -5.22 11.30
N THR A 136 11.95 -4.22 10.61
CA THR A 136 11.52 -2.94 11.20
C THR A 136 10.21 -2.53 10.56
N VAL A 137 9.31 -1.98 11.37
CA VAL A 137 8.12 -1.28 10.91
C VAL A 137 8.44 0.21 10.86
N VAL A 138 8.23 0.87 9.73
CA VAL A 138 8.40 2.32 9.57
C VAL A 138 7.02 2.96 9.44
N THR A 139 6.81 4.06 10.18
CA THR A 139 5.50 4.72 10.31
C THR A 139 5.62 6.24 10.18
N GLY A 140 4.63 7.00 10.68
CA GLY A 140 4.57 8.46 10.54
C GLY A 140 5.86 9.15 10.95
N VAL A 141 6.24 10.20 10.22
CA VAL A 141 7.51 10.93 10.41
C VAL A 141 8.75 10.02 10.31
N ARG A 142 8.62 8.87 9.62
CA ARG A 142 9.65 7.82 9.51
C ARG A 142 10.11 7.27 10.87
N ALA A 143 9.22 7.25 11.86
CA ALA A 143 9.47 6.58 13.13
C ALA A 143 9.65 5.06 12.89
N THR A 144 10.69 4.48 13.49
CA THR A 144 11.05 3.07 13.31
C THR A 144 10.76 2.25 14.56
N SER A 145 10.13 1.08 14.38
CA SER A 145 9.86 0.11 15.44
C SER A 145 10.48 -1.23 15.10
N GLN A 146 11.40 -1.73 15.92
CA GLN A 146 12.09 -2.99 15.66
C GLN A 146 11.28 -4.16 16.23
N LEU A 147 11.35 -5.31 15.56
CA LEU A 147 10.75 -6.53 16.05
C LEU A 147 11.60 -7.11 17.19
N VAL A 148 10.98 -7.30 18.36
CA VAL A 148 11.56 -7.94 19.55
C VAL A 148 11.32 -9.45 19.50
N GLU A 149 10.10 -9.83 19.18
CA GLU A 149 9.67 -11.21 18.94
C GLU A 149 8.73 -11.22 17.74
N ALA A 150 8.80 -12.23 16.90
CA ALA A 150 8.14 -12.22 15.61
C ALA A 150 7.50 -13.56 15.28
N ASP A 151 6.56 -13.53 14.33
CA ASP A 151 5.93 -14.72 13.76
C ASP A 151 5.20 -15.62 14.79
N ILE A 152 4.58 -15.01 15.81
CA ILE A 152 3.75 -15.73 16.78
C ILE A 152 2.39 -16.01 16.14
N PHE A 153 2.03 -17.28 16.02
CA PHE A 153 0.78 -17.69 15.38
C PHE A 153 -0.42 -17.58 16.31
N TYR A 154 -1.54 -17.10 15.77
CA TYR A 154 -2.86 -17.20 16.40
C TYR A 154 -3.93 -17.48 15.33
N LEU A 155 -5.18 -17.74 15.73
CA LEU A 155 -6.26 -18.08 14.81
C LEU A 155 -6.40 -17.07 13.66
N GLY A 156 -6.22 -15.77 13.92
CA GLY A 156 -6.39 -14.70 12.94
C GLY A 156 -5.14 -14.28 12.16
N GLY A 157 -3.98 -14.90 12.35
CA GLY A 157 -2.76 -14.55 11.60
C GLY A 157 -1.48 -14.60 12.41
N LEU A 158 -0.70 -13.51 12.36
CA LEU A 158 0.59 -13.38 13.03
C LEU A 158 0.58 -12.23 14.02
N ILE A 159 1.29 -12.41 15.12
CA ILE A 159 1.62 -11.37 16.09
C ILE A 159 3.13 -11.12 16.00
N HIS A 160 3.52 -9.84 15.94
CA HIS A 160 4.90 -9.38 16.04
C HIS A 160 5.00 -8.40 17.19
N VAL A 161 5.83 -8.72 18.19
CA VAL A 161 6.11 -7.83 19.31
C VAL A 161 7.15 -6.80 18.86
N ILE A 162 6.88 -5.51 19.12
CA ILE A 162 7.73 -4.38 18.74
C ILE A 162 8.19 -3.57 19.95
N ASP A 163 9.32 -2.88 19.79
CA ASP A 163 9.99 -2.11 20.85
C ASP A 163 9.48 -0.66 21.02
N SER A 164 8.48 -0.25 20.26
CA SER A 164 7.93 1.11 20.27
C SER A 164 6.50 1.12 19.78
N VAL A 165 5.71 2.09 20.25
CA VAL A 165 4.36 2.33 19.75
C VAL A 165 4.43 2.99 18.37
N LEU A 166 3.65 2.48 17.41
CA LEU A 166 3.62 3.02 16.06
C LEU A 166 3.11 4.46 16.04
N THR A 167 3.77 5.31 15.25
CA THR A 167 3.38 6.72 15.12
C THR A 167 2.36 6.88 14.00
N ILE A 168 1.13 7.26 14.35
CA ILE A 168 0.10 7.59 13.35
C ILE A 168 0.59 8.78 12.51
N PRO A 169 0.60 8.68 11.17
CA PRO A 169 0.95 9.78 10.28
C PRO A 169 0.08 11.01 10.50
N ILE A 170 0.71 12.18 10.50
CA ILE A 170 0.08 13.49 10.73
C ILE A 170 -0.02 14.27 9.42
N SER A 171 -0.70 15.42 9.45
CA SER A 171 -0.86 16.26 8.26
C SER A 171 0.49 16.64 7.63
N PHE A 172 0.51 16.84 6.31
CA PHE A 172 1.73 17.20 5.60
C PHE A 172 2.51 18.38 6.25
N PRO A 173 1.89 19.52 6.62
CA PRO A 173 2.60 20.61 7.30
C PRO A 173 3.20 20.22 8.65
N ALA A 174 2.52 19.37 9.42
CA ALA A 174 3.02 18.89 10.70
C ALA A 174 4.16 17.87 10.51
N THR A 175 4.07 17.01 9.49
CA THR A 175 5.11 16.04 9.14
C THR A 175 6.41 16.72 8.76
N ILE A 176 6.39 17.71 7.86
CA ILE A 176 7.62 18.43 7.46
C ILE A 176 8.28 19.17 8.63
N THR A 177 7.46 19.69 9.55
CA THR A 177 7.95 20.39 10.75
C THR A 177 8.58 19.40 11.73
N LYS A 178 7.88 18.30 12.06
CA LYS A 178 8.34 17.29 13.02
C LYS A 178 9.54 16.49 12.48
N ALA A 179 9.63 16.30 11.17
CA ALA A 179 10.77 15.68 10.50
C ALA A 179 12.00 16.60 10.37
N GLY A 180 11.89 17.89 10.74
CA GLY A 180 13.01 18.83 10.64
C GLY A 180 13.39 19.21 9.20
N LEU A 181 12.43 19.17 8.26
CA LEU A 181 12.65 19.54 6.85
C LEU A 181 12.60 21.06 6.69
N THR A 182 13.55 21.75 7.33
CA THR A 182 13.53 23.22 7.49
C THR A 182 13.63 23.96 6.17
N ASP A 183 14.36 23.42 5.19
CA ASP A 183 14.49 24.05 3.87
C ASP A 183 13.19 23.96 3.10
N LEU A 184 12.51 22.81 3.14
CA LEU A 184 11.18 22.64 2.55
C LEU A 184 10.16 23.58 3.22
N VAL A 185 10.15 23.66 4.56
CA VAL A 185 9.28 24.59 5.29
C VAL A 185 9.52 26.04 4.86
N ALA A 186 10.80 26.45 4.76
CA ALA A 186 11.16 27.80 4.33
C ALA A 186 10.70 28.09 2.90
N LEU A 187 10.86 27.12 1.99
CA LEU A 187 10.43 27.22 0.62
C LEU A 187 8.89 27.37 0.52
N LEU A 188 8.13 26.50 1.18
CA LEU A 188 6.67 26.57 1.16
C LEU A 188 6.12 27.86 1.77
N ASN A 189 6.78 28.40 2.80
CA ASN A 189 6.46 29.72 3.36
C ASN A 189 6.71 30.84 2.33
N LYS A 190 7.80 30.77 1.57
CA LYS A 190 8.11 31.75 0.51
C LYS A 190 7.08 31.74 -0.61
N GLY A 191 6.57 30.56 -0.97
CA GLY A 191 5.47 30.40 -1.93
C GLY A 191 4.08 30.76 -1.36
N GLY A 192 3.97 31.09 -0.08
CA GLY A 192 2.68 31.36 0.57
C GLY A 192 1.77 30.13 0.70
N PHE A 193 2.32 28.92 0.58
CA PHE A 193 1.53 27.68 0.55
C PHE A 193 1.07 27.23 1.94
N LEU A 194 1.76 27.68 2.99
CA LEU A 194 1.40 27.41 4.39
C LEU A 194 0.52 28.51 5.00
N THR A 195 0.18 29.55 4.23
CA THR A 195 -0.69 30.63 4.70
C THR A 195 -2.15 30.15 4.75
N PRO A 196 -2.88 30.30 5.87
CA PRO A 196 -4.25 29.77 6.02
C PRO A 196 -5.26 30.22 4.96
N SER A 197 -5.05 31.40 4.37
CA SER A 197 -5.91 31.94 3.29
C SER A 197 -5.55 31.43 1.88
N SER A 198 -4.44 30.68 1.75
CA SER A 198 -3.97 30.17 0.46
C SER A 198 -4.79 28.95 0.02
N PRO A 199 -5.20 28.86 -1.26
CA PRO A 199 -5.82 27.64 -1.82
C PRO A 199 -4.96 26.38 -1.62
N ALA A 200 -3.64 26.56 -1.51
CA ALA A 200 -2.67 25.50 -1.24
C ALA A 200 -2.98 24.71 0.04
N VAL A 201 -3.46 25.38 1.09
CA VAL A 201 -3.76 24.74 2.39
C VAL A 201 -4.88 23.71 2.25
N ASN A 202 -5.89 24.00 1.43
CA ASN A 202 -6.97 23.05 1.15
C ASN A 202 -6.47 21.86 0.34
N ILE A 203 -5.55 22.09 -0.62
CA ILE A 203 -4.94 21.02 -1.41
C ILE A 203 -4.21 20.05 -0.48
N VAL A 204 -3.28 20.53 0.34
CA VAL A 204 -2.40 19.66 1.13
C VAL A 204 -3.07 19.03 2.36
N ASN A 205 -4.17 19.60 2.87
CA ASN A 205 -4.83 19.09 4.08
C ASN A 205 -6.16 18.36 3.81
N SER A 206 -6.87 18.69 2.74
CA SER A 206 -8.25 18.18 2.53
C SER A 206 -8.36 17.13 1.45
N LEU A 207 -7.46 17.12 0.47
CA LEU A 207 -7.47 16.09 -0.56
C LEU A 207 -6.91 14.78 0.00
N SER A 208 -7.53 13.67 -0.43
CA SER A 208 -7.08 12.32 -0.15
C SER A 208 -6.05 11.86 -1.17
N ASP A 209 -5.28 10.85 -0.77
CA ASP A 209 -4.40 10.08 -1.64
C ASP A 209 -3.39 10.94 -2.43
N LEU A 210 -2.65 11.74 -1.68
CA LEU A 210 -1.63 12.62 -2.24
C LEU A 210 -0.27 11.95 -2.29
N THR A 211 0.46 12.18 -3.38
CA THR A 211 1.92 12.04 -3.40
C THR A 211 2.50 13.42 -3.59
N VAL A 212 3.15 13.95 -2.56
CA VAL A 212 3.77 15.27 -2.58
C VAL A 212 5.25 15.12 -2.85
N PHE A 213 5.76 15.87 -3.82
CA PHE A 213 7.18 15.94 -4.15
C PHE A 213 7.74 17.28 -3.69
N GLY A 214 8.62 17.27 -2.70
CA GLY A 214 9.12 18.50 -2.07
C GLY A 214 10.63 18.50 -1.91
N PRO A 215 11.35 19.53 -2.37
CA PRO A 215 12.79 19.60 -2.16
C PRO A 215 13.12 19.92 -0.69
N ASN A 216 14.14 19.27 -0.15
CA ASN A 216 14.73 19.67 1.13
C ASN A 216 16.24 19.78 0.98
N SER A 217 16.68 20.89 0.38
CA SER A 217 18.08 21.20 0.12
C SER A 217 18.32 22.68 0.41
N SER A 218 19.50 23.00 0.93
CA SER A 218 19.88 24.35 1.35
C SER A 218 19.83 25.37 0.20
N GLN A 219 19.99 24.91 -1.04
CA GLN A 219 19.88 25.72 -2.26
C GLN A 219 18.44 26.14 -2.60
N TYR A 220 17.43 25.41 -2.09
CA TYR A 220 16.00 25.66 -2.27
C TYR A 220 15.33 25.98 -0.93
N SER A 221 15.90 26.94 -0.21
CA SER A 221 15.46 27.40 1.11
C SER A 221 14.92 28.84 1.06
N ALA A 222 14.93 29.57 2.19
CA ALA A 222 14.52 30.98 2.24
C ALA A 222 15.28 31.88 1.23
N SER A 223 16.54 31.54 0.93
CA SER A 223 17.40 32.29 0.00
C SER A 223 17.07 32.04 -1.48
N PHE A 224 16.18 31.09 -1.79
CA PHE A 224 15.87 30.72 -3.17
C PHE A 224 15.16 31.83 -3.94
N THR A 225 15.79 32.42 -4.96
CA THR A 225 15.23 33.57 -5.71
C THR A 225 14.46 33.18 -6.97
N GLY A 226 14.38 31.88 -7.31
CA GLY A 226 13.77 31.43 -8.56
C GLY A 226 12.26 31.68 -8.67
N TRP A 227 11.62 32.05 -7.56
CA TRP A 227 10.20 32.43 -7.52
C TRP A 227 9.97 33.96 -7.45
N ASN A 228 11.04 34.75 -7.44
CA ASN A 228 10.91 36.21 -7.39
C ASN A 228 10.24 36.72 -8.68
N GLY A 229 9.15 37.45 -8.53
CA GLY A 229 8.42 38.03 -9.66
C GLY A 229 7.36 37.12 -10.29
N LEU A 230 7.21 35.88 -9.80
CA LEU A 230 6.07 35.04 -10.13
C LEU A 230 4.81 35.55 -9.41
N ASP A 231 3.66 35.46 -10.07
CA ASP A 231 2.39 35.74 -9.42
C ASP A 231 1.87 34.53 -8.62
N ASN A 232 0.77 34.74 -7.89
CA ASN A 232 0.18 33.66 -7.09
C ASN A 232 -0.38 32.51 -7.93
N THR A 233 -0.72 32.75 -9.20
CA THR A 233 -1.23 31.71 -10.09
C THR A 233 -0.10 30.79 -10.55
N ASP A 234 1.04 31.35 -10.94
CA ASP A 234 2.25 30.59 -11.29
C ASP A 234 2.76 29.77 -10.10
N LEU A 235 2.79 30.37 -8.90
CA LEU A 235 3.18 29.66 -7.67
C LEU A 235 2.24 28.49 -7.37
N LEU A 236 0.92 28.70 -7.52
CA LEU A 236 -0.05 27.63 -7.30
C LEU A 236 0.11 26.50 -8.34
N SER A 237 0.36 26.80 -9.62
CA SER A 237 0.64 25.80 -10.64
C SER A 237 1.91 25.01 -10.35
N ILE A 238 2.98 25.65 -9.87
CA ILE A 238 4.21 24.95 -9.42
C ILE A 238 3.90 23.98 -8.27
N LEU A 239 3.10 24.40 -7.29
CA LEU A 239 2.68 23.53 -6.20
C LEU A 239 1.82 22.36 -6.71
N GLN A 240 0.83 22.64 -7.55
CA GLN A 240 -0.06 21.62 -8.12
C GLN A 240 0.71 20.62 -8.98
N TYR A 241 1.74 21.06 -9.71
CA TYR A 241 2.62 20.19 -10.48
C TYR A 241 3.46 19.29 -9.58
N SER A 242 3.81 19.77 -8.38
CA SER A 242 4.57 19.04 -7.36
C SER A 242 3.71 18.04 -6.57
N ILE A 243 2.42 17.91 -6.87
CA ILE A 243 1.48 17.05 -6.14
C ILE A 243 0.75 16.15 -7.14
N SER A 244 0.83 14.85 -6.91
CA SER A 244 -0.03 13.87 -7.58
C SER A 244 -1.23 13.52 -6.70
N LYS A 245 -2.38 13.32 -7.33
CA LYS A 245 -3.60 12.78 -6.70
C LYS A 245 -4.03 11.51 -7.42
N GLY A 246 -4.29 10.45 -6.67
CA GLY A 246 -4.63 9.13 -7.22
C GLY A 246 -4.10 8.05 -6.29
N PRO A 247 -3.80 6.82 -6.78
CA PRO A 247 -3.07 5.86 -5.96
C PRO A 247 -1.81 6.49 -5.38
N VAL A 248 -1.64 6.40 -4.06
CA VAL A 248 -0.47 6.95 -3.36
C VAL A 248 0.78 6.22 -3.86
N LEU A 249 1.74 6.97 -4.42
CA LEU A 249 2.93 6.41 -5.04
C LEU A 249 4.03 6.21 -4.00
N TYR A 250 4.03 5.02 -3.40
CA TYR A 250 5.07 4.56 -2.50
C TYR A 250 6.31 4.05 -3.28
N SER A 251 7.47 4.03 -2.63
CA SER A 251 8.71 3.59 -3.29
C SER A 251 8.70 2.16 -3.82
N SER A 252 7.86 1.28 -3.26
CA SER A 252 7.66 -0.09 -3.74
C SER A 252 7.07 -0.15 -5.16
N GLU A 253 6.43 0.94 -5.60
CA GLU A 253 5.77 1.03 -6.90
C GLU A 253 6.60 1.81 -7.93
N PHE A 254 7.75 2.37 -7.52
CA PHE A 254 8.61 3.13 -8.41
C PHE A 254 9.11 2.25 -9.55
N LYS A 255 8.87 2.71 -10.77
CA LYS A 255 9.25 2.04 -12.02
C LYS A 255 9.69 3.07 -13.03
N ASN A 256 10.74 2.75 -13.78
CA ASN A 256 11.21 3.59 -14.87
C ASN A 256 10.09 3.84 -15.90
N ASP A 257 10.07 5.04 -16.47
CA ASP A 257 9.12 5.51 -17.48
C ASP A 257 7.64 5.52 -17.03
N THR A 258 7.42 5.63 -15.72
CA THR A 258 6.05 5.75 -15.18
C THR A 258 5.55 7.19 -15.29
N LYS A 259 4.38 7.39 -15.87
CA LYS A 259 3.70 8.70 -15.89
C LYS A 259 2.95 8.94 -14.59
N ILE A 260 3.20 10.09 -13.98
CA ILE A 260 2.62 10.51 -12.70
C ILE A 260 1.63 11.64 -12.99
N PRO A 261 0.32 11.44 -12.78
CA PRO A 261 -0.66 12.50 -12.99
C PRO A 261 -0.52 13.57 -11.88
N THR A 262 -0.31 14.82 -12.24
CA THR A 262 -0.20 15.93 -11.28
C THR A 262 -1.51 16.71 -11.18
N LEU A 263 -1.68 17.51 -10.13
CA LEU A 263 -2.86 18.37 -9.97
C LEU A 263 -2.91 19.54 -10.96
N ASP A 264 -1.77 19.89 -11.57
CA ASP A 264 -1.69 20.92 -12.62
C ASP A 264 -2.13 20.36 -13.99
N GLY A 265 -2.41 19.06 -14.07
CA GLY A 265 -2.88 18.37 -15.28
C GLY A 265 -1.78 17.98 -16.25
N ILE A 266 -0.55 18.48 -16.06
CA ILE A 266 0.64 18.09 -16.82
C ILE A 266 1.28 16.88 -16.14
N PRO A 267 1.44 15.71 -16.81
CA PRO A 267 2.05 14.55 -16.18
C PRO A 267 3.56 14.73 -15.99
N ALA A 268 4.06 14.36 -14.81
CA ALA A 268 5.48 14.16 -14.56
C ALA A 268 5.92 12.74 -14.96
N THR A 269 7.22 12.50 -15.11
CA THR A 269 7.74 11.16 -15.46
C THR A 269 8.75 10.66 -14.45
N MET A 270 8.56 9.43 -13.96
CA MET A 270 9.55 8.74 -13.15
C MET A 270 10.65 8.17 -14.04
N TYR A 271 11.90 8.48 -13.74
CA TYR A 271 13.07 7.89 -14.40
C TYR A 271 13.92 7.11 -13.41
N GLU A 272 14.46 5.98 -13.86
CA GLU A 272 15.49 5.23 -13.14
C GLU A 272 16.81 5.39 -13.88
N VAL A 273 17.78 6.03 -13.23
CA VAL A 273 19.13 6.26 -13.77
C VAL A 273 20.13 5.80 -12.72
N ASP A 274 20.99 4.86 -13.08
CA ASP A 274 22.03 4.29 -12.21
C ASP A 274 21.52 3.78 -10.85
N GLY A 275 20.31 3.21 -10.83
CA GLY A 275 19.66 2.68 -9.62
C GLY A 275 19.06 3.76 -8.70
N GLN A 276 19.07 5.01 -9.13
CA GLN A 276 18.41 6.13 -8.45
C GLN A 276 17.14 6.51 -9.20
N PHE A 277 16.13 6.97 -8.46
CA PHE A 277 14.85 7.39 -9.02
C PHE A 277 14.76 8.90 -9.06
N TYR A 278 14.31 9.42 -10.19
CA TYR A 278 14.09 10.83 -10.46
C TYR A 278 12.63 11.06 -10.84
N VAL A 279 12.08 12.20 -10.46
CA VAL A 279 10.84 12.72 -11.04
C VAL A 279 11.23 13.86 -11.97
N ASP A 280 11.01 13.64 -13.26
CA ASP A 280 11.59 14.41 -14.36
C ASP A 280 13.11 14.53 -14.20
N THR A 281 13.61 15.70 -13.78
CA THR A 281 15.05 15.94 -13.58
C THR A 281 15.48 15.95 -12.12
N SER A 282 14.53 15.91 -11.17
CA SER A 282 14.81 16.00 -9.74
C SER A 282 15.01 14.62 -9.13
N LEU A 283 16.14 14.41 -8.43
CA LEU A 283 16.48 13.17 -7.74
C LEU A 283 15.62 13.01 -6.48
N ILE A 284 15.04 11.83 -6.28
CA ILE A 284 14.40 11.47 -5.00
C ILE A 284 15.50 11.07 -4.01
N THR A 285 15.79 11.98 -3.07
CA THR A 285 16.84 11.83 -2.06
C THR A 285 16.39 11.03 -0.85
N THR A 286 15.14 11.19 -0.43
CA THR A 286 14.54 10.43 0.68
C THR A 286 13.12 10.03 0.30
N ARG A 287 12.78 8.79 0.57
CA ARG A 287 11.48 8.21 0.19
C ARG A 287 10.54 8.11 1.39
N ASP A 288 9.26 8.14 1.08
CA ASP A 288 8.15 7.64 1.90
C ASP A 288 7.99 8.26 3.30
N PHE A 289 7.90 9.58 3.38
CA PHE A 289 7.33 10.21 4.57
C PHE A 289 5.81 10.05 4.55
N LEU A 290 5.28 9.08 5.29
CA LEU A 290 3.84 8.89 5.43
C LEU A 290 3.19 10.12 6.07
N THR A 291 2.12 10.61 5.44
CA THR A 291 1.27 11.70 5.94
C THR A 291 -0.15 11.18 6.17
N SER A 292 -0.98 11.93 6.90
CA SER A 292 -2.36 11.52 7.18
C SER A 292 -3.17 11.30 5.90
N ASN A 293 -2.84 11.97 4.79
CA ASN A 293 -3.55 11.90 3.52
C ASN A 293 -2.71 11.39 2.33
N GLY A 294 -1.57 10.73 2.60
CA GLY A 294 -0.74 10.18 1.53
C GLY A 294 0.73 10.04 1.91
N VAL A 295 1.61 10.47 1.00
CA VAL A 295 3.06 10.32 1.17
C VAL A 295 3.81 11.54 0.63
N LEU A 296 4.93 11.86 1.28
CA LEU A 296 5.90 12.86 0.85
C LEU A 296 7.18 12.18 0.38
N GLN A 297 7.60 12.51 -0.84
CA GLN A 297 8.87 12.14 -1.45
C GLN A 297 9.80 13.35 -1.47
N ILE A 298 10.99 13.24 -0.88
CA ILE A 298 11.94 14.35 -0.78
C ILE A 298 12.82 14.39 -2.02
N LEU A 299 12.90 15.56 -2.62
CA LEU A 299 13.71 15.82 -3.81
C LEU A 299 14.99 16.58 -3.47
N ASP A 300 15.98 16.54 -4.36
CA ASP A 300 17.11 17.46 -4.34
C ASP A 300 16.74 18.85 -4.88
N SER A 301 15.82 18.91 -5.88
CA SER A 301 15.32 20.14 -6.52
C SER A 301 13.80 20.20 -6.68
N PRO A 302 13.21 21.42 -6.69
CA PRO A 302 11.78 21.59 -6.97
C PRO A 302 11.45 21.10 -8.38
N MET A 303 10.25 20.57 -8.55
CA MET A 303 9.73 20.23 -9.87
C MET A 303 9.44 21.50 -10.67
N ASN A 304 9.61 21.42 -11.99
CA ASN A 304 9.37 22.55 -12.90
C ASN A 304 8.44 22.13 -14.05
N PRO A 305 7.22 22.71 -14.13
CA PRO A 305 6.25 22.35 -15.17
C PRO A 305 6.69 22.70 -16.60
N ASN A 306 7.69 23.57 -16.76
CA ASN A 306 8.20 23.96 -18.09
C ASN A 306 9.27 23.01 -18.64
N THR A 307 9.75 22.05 -17.84
CA THR A 307 10.83 21.12 -18.21
C THR A 307 10.35 19.66 -18.16
N THR A 308 9.06 19.43 -18.35
CA THR A 308 8.46 18.10 -18.29
C THR A 308 9.11 17.14 -19.29
N GLY A 309 9.35 15.90 -18.87
CA GLY A 309 9.93 14.86 -19.75
C GLY A 309 11.39 15.11 -20.17
N GLN A 310 12.07 16.09 -19.58
CA GLN A 310 13.52 16.17 -19.67
C GLN A 310 14.13 14.99 -18.89
N LEU A 311 15.05 14.29 -19.54
CA LEU A 311 15.78 13.20 -18.92
C LEU A 311 16.77 13.77 -17.89
N PRO A 312 16.95 13.10 -16.74
CA PRO A 312 18.08 13.37 -15.87
C PRO A 312 19.37 13.26 -16.68
N LEU A 313 20.27 14.22 -16.51
CA LEU A 313 21.59 14.11 -17.11
C LEU A 313 22.29 12.90 -16.48
N SER A 314 22.60 11.88 -17.29
CA SER A 314 23.56 10.86 -16.88
C SER A 314 24.88 11.57 -16.64
N SER A 315 25.45 11.43 -15.44
CA SER A 315 26.80 11.90 -15.21
C SER A 315 27.69 11.17 -16.21
N PRO A 316 28.51 11.86 -17.03
CA PRO A 316 29.40 11.15 -17.95
C PRO A 316 30.34 10.32 -17.09
N GLY A 317 30.12 8.99 -17.11
CA GLY A 317 30.96 8.05 -16.40
C GLY A 317 32.41 8.39 -16.71
N SER A 318 33.20 8.65 -15.68
CA SER A 318 34.61 8.96 -15.78
C SER A 318 35.32 7.83 -16.54
N HIS A 319 35.50 8.02 -17.84
CA HIS A 319 36.26 7.13 -18.70
C HIS A 319 37.74 7.26 -18.30
N SER A 320 38.18 6.46 -17.34
CA SER A 320 39.61 6.13 -17.22
C SER A 320 39.92 5.01 -18.21
N GLY A 321 40.30 5.41 -19.43
CA GLY A 321 40.90 4.50 -20.39
C GLY A 321 42.40 4.35 -20.11
N SER A 322 42.83 3.17 -19.66
CA SER A 322 43.87 2.37 -20.34
C SER A 322 44.34 1.19 -19.48
N GLY A 323 43.83 0.00 -19.83
CA GLY A 323 44.61 -1.23 -20.08
C GLY A 323 45.49 -1.83 -18.97
N SER A 324 45.05 -2.98 -18.45
CA SER A 324 45.82 -4.22 -18.62
C SER A 324 44.91 -5.45 -18.51
N LYS A 325 45.23 -6.46 -19.33
CA LYS A 325 44.56 -7.75 -19.38
C LYS A 325 44.78 -8.51 -18.07
N GLY A 326 43.69 -8.97 -17.45
CA GLY A 326 43.71 -10.00 -16.44
C GLY A 326 42.43 -10.83 -16.53
N LEU A 327 42.53 -12.05 -17.06
CA LEU A 327 41.53 -13.07 -16.77
C LEU A 327 41.71 -13.46 -15.30
N SER A 328 40.67 -13.34 -14.49
CA SER A 328 40.51 -14.15 -13.27
C SER A 328 39.05 -14.47 -13.04
N THR A 329 38.68 -15.70 -13.38
CA THR A 329 38.02 -16.65 -12.48
C THR A 329 37.54 -16.08 -11.14
N ALA A 330 36.24 -15.79 -11.08
CA ALA A 330 35.41 -15.92 -9.87
C ALA A 330 33.97 -16.31 -10.28
N ALA A 331 33.88 -17.30 -11.17
CA ALA A 331 32.73 -18.17 -11.34
C ALA A 331 33.18 -19.57 -10.91
N ALA A 332 33.29 -19.80 -9.60
CA ALA A 332 33.28 -21.12 -8.94
C ALA A 332 33.52 -20.95 -7.43
N ALA A 333 32.74 -21.71 -6.64
CA ALA A 333 32.71 -21.82 -5.17
C ALA A 333 31.94 -20.68 -4.45
N GLY A 334 30.83 -20.89 -3.75
CA GLY A 334 30.34 -22.11 -3.11
C GLY A 334 28.84 -22.34 -3.28
N ILE A 335 28.53 -23.48 -3.89
CA ILE A 335 27.36 -24.29 -3.57
C ILE A 335 27.54 -24.79 -2.13
N GLY A 336 26.48 -24.68 -1.33
CA GLY A 336 26.41 -25.08 0.08
C GLY A 336 26.07 -23.85 0.92
N ILE A 337 24.81 -23.56 1.23
CA ILE A 337 23.92 -24.38 2.05
C ILE A 337 22.51 -24.38 1.42
N ALA A 338 22.21 -25.44 0.67
CA ALA A 338 20.86 -25.98 0.62
C ALA A 338 20.73 -26.96 1.80
N ILE A 339 19.53 -27.06 2.36
CA ILE A 339 19.14 -27.78 3.61
C ILE A 339 19.11 -26.84 4.82
N GLY A 340 18.06 -26.03 4.87
CA GLY A 340 17.68 -25.20 6.03
C GLY A 340 16.36 -24.45 5.82
N ALA A 341 16.08 -24.02 4.59
CA ALA A 341 14.87 -23.24 4.26
C ALA A 341 13.69 -24.05 3.67
N LEU A 342 13.89 -25.31 3.27
CA LEU A 342 12.84 -26.13 2.64
C LEU A 342 11.91 -26.84 3.64
N ILE A 343 12.26 -26.92 4.92
CA ILE A 343 11.41 -27.59 5.93
C ILE A 343 10.41 -26.60 6.57
N LEU A 344 10.78 -25.31 6.72
CA LEU A 344 9.88 -24.27 7.22
C LEU A 344 8.96 -23.70 6.13
N GLY A 345 9.46 -23.40 4.93
CA GLY A 345 8.63 -22.91 3.81
C GLY A 345 7.64 -23.96 3.28
N GLY A 346 8.01 -25.24 3.31
CA GLY A 346 7.13 -26.35 2.96
C GLY A 346 6.01 -26.56 3.99
N ALA A 347 6.31 -26.47 5.29
CA ALA A 347 5.32 -26.58 6.36
C ALA A 347 4.36 -25.37 6.37
N LEU A 348 4.87 -24.14 6.18
CA LEU A 348 4.08 -22.92 6.03
C LEU A 348 3.15 -22.98 4.81
N GLY A 349 3.67 -23.38 3.65
CA GLY A 349 2.87 -23.54 2.43
C GLY A 349 1.80 -24.63 2.55
N VAL A 350 2.12 -25.76 3.20
CA VAL A 350 1.16 -26.84 3.45
C VAL A 350 0.10 -26.43 4.48
N ALA A 351 0.46 -25.70 5.53
CA ALA A 351 -0.49 -25.18 6.52
C ALA A 351 -1.45 -24.15 5.91
N LEU A 352 -0.94 -23.20 5.11
CA LEU A 352 -1.76 -22.23 4.37
C LEU A 352 -2.67 -22.92 3.34
N TYR A 353 -2.14 -23.91 2.61
CA TYR A 353 -2.91 -24.70 1.63
C TYR A 353 -4.02 -25.52 2.30
N LEU A 354 -3.72 -26.21 3.41
CA LEU A 354 -4.70 -26.97 4.18
C LEU A 354 -5.76 -26.06 4.81
N ARG A 355 -5.40 -24.83 5.21
CA ARG A 355 -6.33 -23.83 5.75
C ARG A 355 -7.26 -23.25 4.69
N ILE A 356 -6.76 -22.90 3.51
CA ILE A 356 -7.59 -22.48 2.35
C ILE A 356 -8.54 -23.61 1.95
N LYS A 357 -8.06 -24.86 1.97
CA LYS A 357 -8.87 -26.04 1.69
C LYS A 357 -9.93 -26.31 2.78
N ARG A 358 -9.61 -26.12 4.06
CA ARG A 358 -10.57 -26.26 5.18
C ARG A 358 -11.64 -25.17 5.17
N ARG A 359 -11.30 -23.90 4.90
CA ARG A 359 -12.31 -22.82 4.72
C ARG A 359 -13.27 -23.13 3.58
N ARG A 360 -12.78 -23.65 2.45
CA ARG A 360 -13.66 -24.11 1.34
C ARG A 360 -14.55 -25.28 1.73
N ARG A 361 -14.15 -26.12 2.69
CA ARG A 361 -14.91 -27.28 3.17
C ARG A 361 -15.94 -26.90 4.24
N ASN A 362 -15.62 -25.96 5.12
CA ASN A 362 -16.54 -25.44 6.13
C ASN A 362 -17.63 -24.56 5.47
N ASN A 363 -17.29 -23.78 4.45
CA ASN A 363 -18.30 -23.13 3.59
C ASN A 363 -19.16 -24.12 2.78
N PHE A 364 -18.75 -25.40 2.70
CA PHE A 364 -19.52 -26.48 2.07
C PHE A 364 -20.30 -27.33 3.08
N SER A 365 -20.08 -27.11 4.39
CA SER A 365 -20.72 -27.87 5.47
C SER A 365 -21.91 -27.14 6.10
N GLU A 366 -22.05 -25.83 5.82
CA GLU A 366 -23.22 -25.01 6.17
C GLU A 366 -24.16 -24.73 4.96
N LEU A 367 -24.15 -25.60 3.96
CA LEU A 367 -25.18 -25.63 2.90
C LEU A 367 -25.73 -27.06 2.72
N GLY A 368 -26.17 -27.64 3.84
CA GLY A 368 -27.12 -28.75 3.86
C GLY A 368 -28.54 -28.24 3.61
N GLY A 369 -28.80 -27.73 2.41
CA GLY A 369 -30.10 -27.23 1.97
C GLY A 369 -30.01 -26.82 0.51
N GLY A 370 -30.62 -27.62 -0.37
CA GLY A 370 -30.23 -27.70 -1.78
C GLY A 370 -30.49 -26.46 -2.63
N GLN A 371 -29.60 -26.25 -3.60
CA GLN A 371 -29.89 -26.02 -5.02
C GLN A 371 -28.57 -26.06 -5.79
N THR A 372 -28.47 -26.94 -6.78
CA THR A 372 -27.39 -27.00 -7.77
C THR A 372 -27.24 -25.64 -8.43
N ARG A 373 -26.13 -24.93 -8.16
CA ARG A 373 -25.76 -23.74 -8.92
C ARG A 373 -25.14 -24.19 -10.23
N ASP A 374 -25.92 -24.11 -11.30
CA ASP A 374 -25.41 -24.16 -12.67
C ASP A 374 -24.33 -23.08 -12.87
N PRO A 375 -23.34 -23.34 -13.75
CA PRO A 375 -22.34 -22.35 -14.12
C PRO A 375 -23.01 -21.08 -14.70
N PRO A 376 -22.38 -19.89 -14.59
CA PRO A 376 -22.95 -18.67 -15.15
C PRO A 376 -23.22 -18.85 -16.65
N PRO A 377 -24.33 -18.30 -17.17
CA PRO A 377 -24.69 -18.47 -18.58
C PRO A 377 -23.58 -17.87 -19.46
N ARG A 378 -22.99 -18.70 -20.32
CA ARG A 378 -22.23 -18.24 -21.47
C ARG A 378 -23.23 -17.87 -22.56
N TYR A 379 -23.25 -16.61 -22.94
CA TYR A 379 -23.98 -16.16 -24.13
C TYR A 379 -23.02 -16.24 -25.31
N GLU A 380 -23.20 -17.25 -26.16
CA GLU A 380 -22.48 -17.39 -27.42
C GLU A 380 -23.44 -16.95 -28.53
N LEU A 381 -23.05 -15.96 -29.33
CA LEU A 381 -23.86 -15.51 -30.45
C LEU A 381 -23.73 -16.53 -31.59
N ASP A 382 -24.78 -17.28 -31.89
CA ASP A 382 -24.81 -18.14 -33.08
C ASP A 382 -24.95 -17.26 -34.33
N THR A 383 -23.88 -17.18 -35.11
CA THR A 383 -23.84 -16.35 -36.33
C THR A 383 -24.37 -17.08 -37.57
N LYS A 384 -24.91 -18.29 -37.44
CA LYS A 384 -25.43 -19.07 -38.58
C LYS A 384 -26.77 -18.57 -39.17
N GLY A 385 -27.33 -17.46 -38.68
CA GLY A 385 -28.57 -16.88 -39.20
C GLY A 385 -28.44 -15.62 -40.06
N ILE A 386 -27.23 -15.20 -40.46
CA ILE A 386 -27.06 -13.95 -41.23
C ILE A 386 -27.32 -14.22 -42.71
N THR A 387 -28.53 -13.95 -43.17
CA THR A 387 -28.88 -13.92 -44.60
C THR A 387 -28.33 -12.62 -45.21
N GLU A 388 -27.25 -12.73 -46.00
CA GLU A 388 -26.74 -11.61 -46.79
C GLU A 388 -27.71 -11.26 -47.94
N GLY A 389 -28.39 -10.12 -47.82
CA GLY A 389 -29.06 -9.48 -48.96
C GLY A 389 -28.03 -8.77 -49.82
N ALA A 390 -27.84 -9.21 -51.06
CA ALA A 390 -26.91 -8.62 -52.02
C ALA A 390 -27.35 -7.19 -52.41
N VAL A 391 -26.54 -6.17 -52.08
CA VAL A 391 -26.63 -4.84 -52.73
C VAL A 391 -25.24 -4.20 -52.86
N ASN A 392 -25.06 -3.53 -54.00
CA ASN A 392 -23.85 -3.04 -54.65
C ASN A 392 -22.91 -2.13 -53.83
N ALA A 393 -21.63 -2.20 -54.24
CA ALA A 393 -20.51 -1.41 -53.75
C ALA A 393 -20.62 0.10 -54.08
N ARG A 394 -20.75 0.94 -53.05
CA ARG A 394 -20.09 2.26 -52.91
C ARG A 394 -20.40 2.86 -51.53
N GLU A 395 -19.32 3.21 -50.82
CA GLU A 395 -19.16 4.18 -49.71
C GLU A 395 -20.23 4.26 -48.59
N LEU A 396 -19.83 3.90 -47.35
CA LEU A 396 -20.06 4.58 -46.05
C LEU A 396 -19.56 3.66 -44.89
N PRO A 397 -19.11 4.20 -43.74
CA PRO A 397 -18.72 3.38 -42.60
C PRO A 397 -19.96 2.68 -42.01
N ARG A 398 -19.94 1.34 -41.98
CA ARG A 398 -21.04 0.52 -41.48
C ARG A 398 -21.16 0.66 -39.96
N SER A 399 -22.16 1.39 -39.49
CA SER A 399 -22.56 1.39 -38.08
C SER A 399 -23.53 0.23 -37.83
N HIS A 400 -23.22 -0.64 -36.86
CA HIS A 400 -24.12 -1.70 -36.41
C HIS A 400 -24.48 -1.45 -34.95
N THR A 401 -25.76 -1.29 -34.67
CA THR A 401 -26.27 -1.13 -33.31
C THR A 401 -26.77 -2.49 -32.81
N PHE A 402 -26.18 -3.00 -31.73
CA PHE A 402 -26.63 -4.21 -31.06
C PHE A 402 -27.52 -3.84 -29.88
N GLN A 403 -28.69 -4.47 -29.79
CA GLN A 403 -29.66 -4.23 -28.72
C GLN A 403 -29.64 -5.45 -27.79
N ILE A 404 -29.31 -5.24 -26.51
CA ILE A 404 -29.29 -6.30 -25.49
C ILE A 404 -30.50 -6.07 -24.60
N GLU A 405 -31.45 -7.00 -24.61
CA GLU A 405 -32.57 -7.02 -23.69
C GLU A 405 -32.27 -7.96 -22.52
N HIS A 406 -32.44 -7.47 -21.29
CA HIS A 406 -32.32 -8.27 -20.08
C HIS A 406 -33.70 -8.84 -19.71
N PRO A 407 -33.85 -10.13 -19.34
CA PRO A 407 -35.10 -10.61 -18.80
C PRO A 407 -35.32 -10.06 -17.37
N VAL A 408 -36.51 -9.54 -17.12
CA VAL A 408 -36.94 -8.93 -15.86
C VAL A 408 -36.89 -9.97 -14.72
N LYS A 409 -36.07 -9.70 -13.69
CA LYS A 409 -36.14 -10.39 -12.38
C LYS A 409 -37.23 -9.69 -11.55
N PRO A 410 -38.05 -10.40 -10.74
CA PRO A 410 -39.14 -9.76 -9.99
C PRO A 410 -38.61 -8.69 -9.02
N PRO A 411 -39.36 -7.59 -8.80
CA PRO A 411 -38.87 -6.44 -8.04
C PRO A 411 -38.66 -6.78 -6.56
N SER A 412 -37.56 -6.29 -6.00
CA SER A 412 -37.38 -6.23 -4.55
C SER A 412 -38.32 -5.17 -3.99
N PRO A 413 -38.90 -5.38 -2.79
CA PRO A 413 -39.92 -4.50 -2.25
C PRO A 413 -39.23 -3.29 -1.63
N LEU A 414 -38.86 -2.29 -2.44
CA LEU A 414 -38.51 -0.91 -2.04
C LEU A 414 -38.08 -0.14 -3.31
N GLU A 415 -39.01 0.11 -4.23
CA GLU A 415 -38.77 1.09 -5.30
C GLU A 415 -40.08 1.81 -5.65
N ILE A 416 -40.13 3.08 -5.27
CA ILE A 416 -41.17 4.05 -5.57
C ILE A 416 -40.60 4.84 -6.76
N ASP A 417 -41.33 4.86 -7.88
CA ASP A 417 -41.19 5.76 -9.05
C ASP A 417 -40.83 5.16 -10.44
N GLY A 418 -40.96 3.85 -10.64
CA GLY A 418 -41.45 3.28 -11.93
C GLY A 418 -40.80 3.69 -13.26
N GLN A 419 -39.54 4.15 -13.32
CA GLN A 419 -38.82 4.39 -14.58
C GLN A 419 -37.47 3.66 -14.63
N GLU A 420 -37.41 2.64 -15.49
CA GLU A 420 -36.23 1.82 -15.76
C GLU A 420 -35.41 2.44 -16.91
N ARG A 421 -34.15 2.80 -16.68
CA ARG A 421 -33.18 3.14 -17.75
C ARG A 421 -31.77 2.69 -17.40
N SER A 422 -31.38 1.50 -17.83
CA SER A 422 -29.97 1.21 -18.13
C SER A 422 -29.85 0.86 -19.61
N ARG A 423 -29.33 1.80 -20.41
CA ARG A 423 -29.09 1.63 -21.85
C ARG A 423 -27.58 1.68 -22.07
N ILE A 424 -27.00 0.58 -22.54
CA ILE A 424 -25.62 0.57 -23.02
C ILE A 424 -25.67 0.47 -24.54
N SER A 425 -25.10 1.45 -25.23
CA SER A 425 -24.94 1.45 -26.69
C SER A 425 -23.45 1.40 -27.02
N VAL A 426 -23.04 0.39 -27.78
CA VAL A 426 -21.65 0.22 -28.24
C VAL A 426 -21.63 0.38 -29.75
N THR A 427 -20.89 1.36 -30.24
CA THR A 427 -20.67 1.62 -31.67
C THR A 427 -19.26 1.16 -32.05
N ILE A 428 -19.14 0.27 -33.03
CA ILE A 428 -17.85 -0.22 -33.53
C ILE A 428 -17.63 0.36 -34.92
N HIS A 429 -16.51 1.06 -35.13
CA HIS A 429 -16.09 1.56 -36.44
C HIS A 429 -15.00 0.65 -37.02
N GLY A 430 -15.28 -0.02 -38.16
CA GLY A 430 -14.34 -0.90 -38.86
C GLY A 430 -14.89 -2.30 -39.14
N SER A 431 -14.05 -3.20 -39.65
CA SER A 431 -14.44 -4.61 -39.87
C SER A 431 -14.60 -5.34 -38.53
N PRO A 432 -15.73 -6.03 -38.27
CA PRO A 432 -15.99 -6.67 -36.99
C PRO A 432 -15.02 -7.84 -36.74
N PRO A 433 -14.49 -8.01 -35.51
CA PRO A 433 -13.68 -9.17 -35.15
C PRO A 433 -14.56 -10.43 -35.06
N ARG A 434 -13.97 -11.60 -35.35
CA ARG A 434 -14.71 -12.88 -35.44
C ARG A 434 -15.35 -13.34 -34.12
N HIS A 435 -14.88 -12.84 -32.98
CA HIS A 435 -15.45 -13.10 -31.66
C HIS A 435 -15.37 -11.83 -30.80
N LEU A 436 -16.49 -11.42 -30.21
CA LEU A 436 -16.60 -10.34 -29.23
C LEU A 436 -17.15 -10.92 -27.93
N GLY A 437 -16.31 -10.99 -26.90
CA GLY A 437 -16.72 -11.40 -25.56
C GLY A 437 -16.89 -10.17 -24.67
N PHE A 438 -18.01 -10.09 -23.96
CA PHE A 438 -18.25 -9.07 -22.94
C PHE A 438 -18.36 -9.74 -21.58
N GLN A 439 -17.76 -9.12 -20.55
CA GLN A 439 -17.96 -9.50 -19.16
C GLN A 439 -18.41 -8.25 -18.38
N ALA A 440 -19.69 -8.18 -18.05
CA ALA A 440 -20.18 -7.19 -17.09
C ALA A 440 -19.83 -7.68 -15.68
N ARG A 441 -19.11 -6.86 -14.91
CA ARG A 441 -18.96 -7.05 -13.45
C ARG A 441 -20.03 -6.19 -12.78
N PHE A 442 -20.89 -6.82 -11.98
CA PHE A 442 -21.78 -6.13 -11.05
C PHE A 442 -21.07 -5.93 -9.72
#